data_AF-A0A7G7G6Q9-F1
#
_entry.id   AF-A0A7G7G6Q9-F1
#
_cell.length_a   1.000
_cell.length_b   1.000
_cell.length_c   1.000
_cell.angle_alpha   90.00
_cell.angle_beta   90.00
_cell.angle_gamma   90.00
#
_symmetry.space_group_name_H-M   'P 1'
#
loop_
_entity.id
_entity.type
_entity.pdbx_description
1 polymer ?
#
loop_
_entity_poly.entity_id
_entity_poly.type
_entity_poly.pdbx_seq_one_letter_code
_entity_poly.pdbx_strand_id
1 'polypeptide(L)'
;MLEKERLEQLIEKGKAVLKTHYHVEGTFGFPTLDSGKFEAWKTQVLSYLSSNLPPDNQYLLHFKEQVKRGYQSSCEQGIGILQSVLEDLDLNLLNTKPKKVFDPSEILEKIFAKFHLIVRQMRNRYSARPTLDVADEYDVQDLLHALLILHFEDIRAEEWTPSYAGKCCRMDFLLKDYKIVIEVKKTRRSLNASQIGSELIEDISRYSVHPDCETLICFVYDPEGYIANPKGIEKDLSRAEGKMAVTVFIRP
;
A
#
# COMPACT_ATOMS: atom_id res chain seq x y z
N MET A 1 14.61 4.40 3.76
CA MET A 1 15.76 3.51 4.04
C MET A 1 16.58 4.22 5.11
N LEU A 2 17.13 3.48 6.09
CA LEU A 2 17.86 4.09 7.21
C LEU A 2 19.11 4.82 6.65
N GLU A 3 19.15 6.14 6.79
CA GLU A 3 20.27 6.96 6.33
C GLU A 3 21.40 6.96 7.38
N LYS A 4 22.51 6.27 7.08
CA LYS A 4 23.67 6.15 7.97
C LYS A 4 24.17 7.51 8.48
N GLU A 5 24.35 8.46 7.58
CA GLU A 5 24.85 9.81 7.91
C GLU A 5 23.97 10.50 8.97
N ARG A 6 22.64 10.35 8.86
CA ARG A 6 21.72 10.93 9.84
C ARG A 6 21.86 10.30 11.22
N LEU A 7 22.12 9.01 11.29
CA LEU A 7 22.33 8.29 12.55
C LEU A 7 23.62 8.75 13.23
N GLU A 8 24.71 8.94 12.47
CA GLU A 8 25.99 9.47 12.96
C GLU A 8 25.83 10.90 13.52
N GLN A 9 25.09 11.77 12.83
CA GLN A 9 24.77 13.11 13.32
C GLN A 9 24.02 13.09 14.66
N LEU A 10 23.08 12.14 14.84
CA LEU A 10 22.32 11.99 16.08
C LEU A 10 23.18 11.48 17.23
N ILE A 11 24.16 10.61 16.95
CA ILE A 11 25.16 10.15 17.92
C ILE A 11 26.03 11.32 18.38
N GLU A 12 26.58 12.11 17.45
CA GLU A 12 27.40 13.28 17.79
C GLU A 12 26.60 14.34 18.56
N LYS A 13 25.34 14.55 18.20
CA LYS A 13 24.44 15.42 18.95
C LYS A 13 24.25 14.92 20.39
N GLY A 14 24.06 13.61 20.60
CA GLY A 14 23.99 13.02 21.94
C GLY A 14 25.26 13.26 22.75
N LYS A 15 26.44 13.06 22.15
CA LYS A 15 27.73 13.35 22.79
C LYS A 15 27.86 14.83 23.17
N ALA A 16 27.35 15.75 22.34
CA ALA A 16 27.30 17.17 22.66
C ALA A 16 26.36 17.48 23.84
N VAL A 17 25.23 16.76 23.96
CA VAL A 17 24.34 16.86 25.12
C VAL A 17 25.07 16.39 26.39
N LEU A 18 25.80 15.27 26.36
CA LEU A 18 26.57 14.79 27.52
C LEU A 18 27.56 15.82 28.06
N LYS A 19 28.19 16.61 27.18
CA LYS A 19 29.12 17.68 27.56
C LYS A 19 28.45 18.85 28.30
N THR A 20 27.12 18.94 28.31
CA THR A 20 26.37 19.95 29.07
C THR A 20 26.22 19.59 30.55
N HIS A 21 26.70 18.41 30.94
CA HIS A 21 26.73 18.01 32.33
C HIS A 21 27.59 18.97 33.16
N TYR A 22 26.96 19.68 34.09
CA TYR A 22 27.66 20.54 35.05
C TYR A 22 27.33 20.10 36.47
N HIS A 23 28.37 19.85 37.26
CA HIS A 23 28.27 19.74 38.71
C HIS A 23 28.55 21.12 39.31
N VAL A 24 27.60 21.67 40.07
CA VAL A 24 27.80 22.90 40.85
C VAL A 24 28.03 22.50 42.30
N GLU A 25 29.24 22.76 42.82
CA GLU A 25 29.58 22.52 44.23
C GLU A 25 28.58 23.25 45.15
N GLY A 26 28.04 22.53 46.15
CA GLY A 26 27.10 23.08 47.14
C GLY A 26 25.62 22.96 46.79
N THR A 27 25.25 22.38 45.64
CA THR A 27 23.85 22.18 45.25
C THR A 27 23.35 20.79 45.66
N PHE A 28 22.25 20.71 46.43
CA PHE A 28 21.58 19.45 46.72
C PHE A 28 20.70 19.01 45.54
N GLY A 29 21.22 18.12 44.70
CA GLY A 29 20.52 17.52 43.55
C GLY A 29 21.48 16.74 42.67
N PHE A 30 21.02 15.66 42.03
CA PHE A 30 21.84 14.96 41.05
C PHE A 30 22.07 15.85 39.83
N PRO A 31 23.31 16.02 39.34
CA PRO A 31 23.58 16.88 38.20
C PRO A 31 22.88 16.33 36.95
N THR A 32 22.03 17.16 36.34
CA THR A 32 21.24 16.85 35.14
C THR A 32 21.86 17.51 33.90
N LEU A 33 21.59 16.96 32.73
CA LEU A 33 21.95 17.56 31.45
C LEU A 33 21.10 18.81 31.18
N ASP A 34 21.53 19.62 30.21
CA ASP A 34 20.70 20.69 29.65
C ASP A 34 19.40 20.09 29.11
N SER A 35 18.29 20.43 29.77
CA SER A 35 16.99 19.83 29.52
C SER A 35 16.47 20.12 28.11
N GLY A 36 16.70 21.33 27.60
CA GLY A 36 16.29 21.73 26.26
C GLY A 36 17.05 20.98 25.18
N LYS A 37 18.38 20.90 25.31
CA LYS A 37 19.23 20.15 24.36
C LYS A 37 18.96 18.65 24.42
N PHE A 38 18.76 18.10 25.61
CA PHE A 38 18.40 16.69 25.79
C PHE A 38 17.07 16.36 25.12
N GLU A 39 16.00 17.11 25.39
CA GLU A 39 14.69 16.83 24.79
C GLU A 39 14.71 17.03 23.26
N ALA A 40 15.44 18.03 22.76
CA ALA A 40 15.64 18.22 21.33
C ALA A 40 16.40 17.06 20.67
N TRP A 41 17.35 16.43 21.37
CA TRP A 41 18.05 15.24 20.87
C TRP A 41 17.14 14.01 20.91
N LYS A 42 16.57 13.70 22.07
CA LYS A 42 15.65 12.57 22.28
C LYS A 42 14.48 12.57 21.29
N THR A 43 13.87 13.73 21.05
CA THR A 43 12.76 13.88 20.10
C THR A 43 13.20 13.56 18.67
N GLN A 44 14.37 14.05 18.25
CA GLN A 44 14.89 13.79 16.91
C GLN A 44 15.26 12.31 16.72
N VAL A 45 15.82 11.67 17.75
CA VAL A 45 16.11 10.24 17.73
C VAL A 45 14.83 9.43 17.62
N LEU A 46 13.81 9.71 18.45
CA LEU A 46 12.53 9.01 18.40
C LEU A 46 11.85 9.16 17.05
N SER A 47 11.86 10.37 16.47
CA SER A 47 11.33 10.62 15.13
C SER A 47 12.06 9.81 14.07
N TYR A 48 13.39 9.79 14.11
CA TYR A 48 14.21 9.05 13.15
C TYR A 48 13.99 7.53 13.26
N LEU A 49 14.08 6.97 14.46
CA LEU A 49 13.90 5.53 14.69
C LEU A 49 12.48 5.08 14.35
N SER A 50 11.45 5.84 14.76
CA SER A 50 10.04 5.48 14.48
C SER A 50 9.69 5.57 13.00
N SER A 51 10.39 6.39 12.22
CA SER A 51 10.17 6.51 10.77
C SER A 51 10.85 5.41 9.96
N ASN A 52 11.91 4.80 10.52
CA ASN A 52 12.77 3.86 9.80
C ASN A 52 12.73 2.42 10.34
N LEU A 53 12.21 2.21 11.55
CA LEU A 53 12.10 0.90 12.18
C LEU A 53 10.63 0.55 12.46
N PRO A 54 10.25 -0.74 12.39
CA PRO A 54 8.94 -1.21 12.82
C PRO A 54 8.61 -0.78 14.26
N PRO A 55 7.31 -0.57 14.60
CA PRO A 55 6.90 -0.16 15.95
C PRO A 55 7.32 -1.12 17.08
N ASP A 56 7.49 -2.40 16.76
CA ASP A 56 7.89 -3.50 17.64
C ASP A 56 9.41 -3.78 17.63
N ASN A 57 10.20 -2.95 16.93
CA ASN A 57 11.64 -3.12 16.88
C ASN A 57 12.30 -2.90 18.26
N GLN A 58 13.19 -3.82 18.66
CA GLN A 58 13.81 -3.81 19.99
C GLN A 58 14.63 -2.55 20.27
N TYR A 59 15.32 -1.98 19.28
CA TYR A 59 16.08 -0.74 19.45
C TYR A 59 15.18 0.45 19.77
N LEU A 60 14.05 0.57 19.06
CA LEU A 60 13.06 1.62 19.30
C LEU A 60 12.40 1.48 20.68
N LEU A 61 12.00 0.26 21.04
CA LEU A 61 11.38 -0.04 22.33
C LEU A 61 12.33 0.25 23.48
N HIS A 62 13.59 -0.20 23.39
CA HIS A 62 14.58 0.02 24.42
C HIS A 62 14.95 1.50 24.55
N PHE A 63 15.06 2.24 23.45
CA PHE A 63 15.31 3.69 23.50
C PHE A 63 14.19 4.43 24.25
N LYS A 64 12.93 4.11 23.96
CA LYS A 64 11.76 4.70 24.67
C LYS A 64 11.77 4.37 26.17
N GLU A 65 12.23 3.18 26.53
CA GLU A 65 12.25 2.72 27.91
C GLU A 65 13.35 3.40 28.73
N GLN A 66 14.56 3.49 28.16
CA GLN A 66 15.77 3.93 28.86
C GLN A 66 15.94 5.47 28.81
N VAL A 67 15.58 6.12 27.70
CA VAL A 67 15.85 7.55 27.48
C VAL A 67 14.66 8.41 27.87
N LYS A 68 14.29 8.38 29.16
CA LYS A 68 13.10 9.09 29.68
C LYS A 68 13.42 10.51 30.17
N ARG A 69 14.49 10.65 30.95
CA ARG A 69 14.88 11.89 31.64
C ARG A 69 16.30 12.30 31.26
N GLY A 70 16.60 13.60 31.34
CA GLY A 70 17.91 14.19 31.03
C GLY A 70 19.01 13.88 32.05
N TYR A 71 19.15 12.62 32.44
CA TYR A 71 20.29 12.13 33.22
C TYR A 71 21.41 11.71 32.27
N GLN A 72 22.65 11.78 32.77
CA GLN A 72 23.83 11.34 32.03
C GLN A 72 23.67 9.88 31.57
N SER A 73 23.28 8.99 32.48
CA SER A 73 23.07 7.56 32.19
C SER A 73 22.02 7.33 31.10
N SER A 74 20.90 8.06 31.13
CA SER A 74 19.87 7.98 30.08
C SER A 74 20.43 8.37 28.71
N CYS A 75 21.25 9.41 28.66
CA CYS A 75 21.83 9.89 27.40
C CYS A 75 22.93 8.93 26.89
N GLU A 76 23.78 8.41 27.77
CA GLU A 76 24.76 7.36 27.45
C GLU A 76 24.09 6.10 26.90
N GLN A 77 23.03 5.61 27.55
CA GLN A 77 22.24 4.47 27.07
C GLN A 77 21.64 4.74 25.70
N GLY A 78 21.07 5.93 25.49
CA GLY A 78 20.52 6.31 24.18
C GLY A 78 21.58 6.36 23.08
N ILE A 79 22.78 6.86 23.36
CA ILE A 79 23.91 6.85 22.42
C ILE A 79 24.34 5.41 22.12
N GLY A 80 24.47 4.56 23.14
CA GLY A 80 24.82 3.14 22.98
C GLY A 80 23.84 2.41 22.07
N ILE A 81 22.54 2.63 22.25
CA ILE A 81 21.51 2.07 21.37
C ILE A 81 21.71 2.52 19.91
N LEU A 82 21.97 3.80 19.67
CA LEU A 82 22.21 4.31 18.31
C LEU A 82 23.49 3.73 17.69
N GLN A 83 24.52 3.50 18.50
CA GLN A 83 25.75 2.83 18.06
C GLN A 83 25.48 1.38 17.67
N SER A 84 24.70 0.63 18.45
CA SER A 84 24.29 -0.73 18.08
C SER A 84 23.47 -0.74 16.79
N VAL A 85 22.56 0.22 16.59
CA VAL A 85 21.82 0.37 15.32
C VAL A 85 22.79 0.64 14.16
N LEU A 86 23.81 1.47 14.36
CA LEU A 86 24.80 1.80 13.33
C LEU A 86 25.65 0.57 12.95
N GLU A 87 26.10 -0.19 13.95
CA GLU A 87 26.86 -1.43 13.76
C GLU A 87 26.03 -2.50 13.01
N ASP A 88 24.80 -2.73 13.45
CA ASP A 88 23.90 -3.68 12.78
C ASP A 88 23.51 -3.22 11.37
N LEU A 89 23.42 -1.91 11.12
CA LEU A 89 23.20 -1.37 9.79
C LEU A 89 24.39 -1.69 8.88
N ASP A 90 25.61 -1.47 9.36
CA ASP A 90 26.85 -1.76 8.61
C ASP A 90 27.03 -3.26 8.33
N LEU A 91 26.52 -4.12 9.22
CA LEU A 91 26.51 -5.57 9.04
C LEU A 91 25.30 -6.08 8.22
N ASN A 92 24.41 -5.20 7.75
CA ASN A 92 23.13 -5.56 7.11
C ASN A 92 22.26 -6.51 7.96
N LEU A 93 22.33 -6.40 9.28
CA LEU A 93 21.54 -7.20 10.24
C LEU A 93 20.22 -6.54 10.61
N LEU A 94 20.08 -5.24 10.35
CA LEU A 94 18.81 -4.55 10.57
C LEU A 94 17.77 -5.07 9.59
N ASN A 95 16.76 -5.75 10.15
CA ASN A 95 15.54 -6.07 9.46
C ASN A 95 14.71 -4.78 9.33
N THR A 96 15.19 -3.80 8.56
CA THR A 96 14.40 -2.68 8.08
C THR A 96 13.45 -3.24 7.04
N LYS A 97 12.47 -4.06 7.45
CA LYS A 97 11.35 -4.35 6.55
C LYS A 97 10.80 -2.98 6.20
N PRO A 98 10.95 -2.51 4.95
CA PRO A 98 10.36 -1.24 4.58
C PRO A 98 8.90 -1.35 4.97
N LYS A 99 8.37 -0.32 5.64
CA LYS A 99 6.93 -0.19 5.87
C LYS A 99 6.30 -0.50 4.52
N LYS A 100 5.58 -1.62 4.42
CA LYS A 100 5.10 -2.11 3.13
C LYS A 100 4.28 -0.98 2.54
N VAL A 101 4.83 -0.30 1.53
CA VAL A 101 4.14 0.82 0.90
C VAL A 101 2.86 0.22 0.35
N PHE A 102 1.73 0.87 0.62
CA PHE A 102 0.47 0.41 0.07
C PHE A 102 0.59 0.41 -1.45
N ASP A 103 0.51 -0.77 -2.04
CA ASP A 103 0.53 -0.95 -3.48
C ASP A 103 -0.88 -1.38 -3.92
N PRO A 104 -1.65 -0.48 -4.54
CA PRO A 104 -2.99 -0.78 -5.06
C PRO A 104 -2.99 -2.00 -5.98
N SER A 105 -1.97 -2.16 -6.82
CA SER A 105 -1.90 -3.22 -7.81
C SER A 105 -1.77 -4.59 -7.14
N GLU A 106 -0.96 -4.71 -6.07
CA GLU A 106 -0.83 -5.96 -5.31
C GLU A 106 -2.16 -6.36 -4.66
N ILE A 107 -2.89 -5.38 -4.12
CA ILE A 107 -4.19 -5.61 -3.49
C ILE A 107 -5.23 -6.05 -4.53
N LEU A 108 -5.31 -5.35 -5.66
CA LEU A 108 -6.24 -5.66 -6.75
C LEU A 108 -5.96 -7.04 -7.34
N GLU A 109 -4.70 -7.37 -7.63
CA GLU A 109 -4.33 -8.70 -8.12
C GLU A 109 -4.75 -9.81 -7.14
N LYS A 110 -4.56 -9.58 -5.84
CA LYS A 110 -4.97 -10.52 -4.79
C LYS A 110 -6.49 -10.68 -4.73
N ILE A 111 -7.26 -9.59 -4.89
CA ILE A 111 -8.73 -9.63 -4.95
C ILE A 111 -9.16 -10.46 -6.16
N PHE A 112 -8.69 -10.13 -7.36
CA PHE A 112 -9.06 -10.84 -8.59
C PHE A 112 -8.68 -12.31 -8.54
N ALA A 113 -7.47 -12.64 -8.04
CA ALA A 113 -7.02 -14.03 -7.91
C ALA A 113 -7.87 -14.87 -6.95
N LYS A 114 -8.52 -14.23 -5.95
CA LYS A 114 -9.38 -14.92 -4.98
C LYS A 114 -10.87 -14.76 -5.25
N PHE A 115 -11.26 -13.97 -6.24
CA PHE A 115 -12.65 -13.61 -6.51
C PHE A 115 -13.55 -14.86 -6.65
N HIS A 116 -13.16 -15.83 -7.50
CA HIS A 116 -13.89 -17.09 -7.65
C HIS A 116 -14.09 -17.87 -6.34
N LEU A 117 -13.06 -17.90 -5.49
CA LEU A 117 -13.12 -18.62 -4.22
C LEU A 117 -14.14 -17.96 -3.28
N ILE A 118 -14.21 -16.64 -3.30
CA ILE A 118 -15.20 -15.87 -2.55
C ILE A 118 -16.61 -16.20 -3.08
N VAL A 119 -16.82 -16.14 -4.40
CA VAL A 119 -18.11 -16.51 -5.02
C VAL A 119 -18.54 -17.93 -4.64
N ARG A 120 -17.63 -18.90 -4.73
CA ARG A 120 -17.91 -20.29 -4.31
C ARG A 120 -18.24 -20.40 -2.83
N GLN A 121 -17.52 -19.69 -1.98
CA GLN A 121 -17.77 -19.69 -0.53
C GLN A 121 -19.15 -19.09 -0.20
N MET A 122 -19.57 -18.04 -0.91
CA MET A 122 -20.90 -17.44 -0.74
C MET A 122 -22.03 -18.39 -1.12
N ARG A 123 -21.81 -19.29 -2.10
CA ARG A 123 -22.77 -20.35 -2.47
C ARG A 123 -22.83 -21.49 -1.44
N ASN A 124 -21.83 -21.65 -0.59
CA ASN A 124 -21.81 -22.68 0.46
C ASN A 124 -22.63 -22.25 1.69
N ARG A 125 -23.96 -22.31 1.57
CA ARG A 125 -24.90 -21.83 2.59
C ARG A 125 -25.56 -22.98 3.33
N TYR A 126 -25.63 -22.86 4.66
CA TYR A 126 -26.45 -23.73 5.49
C TYR A 126 -27.92 -23.65 5.06
N SER A 127 -28.58 -24.81 4.95
CA SER A 127 -30.02 -24.92 4.67
C SER A 127 -30.47 -24.21 3.37
N ALA A 128 -29.62 -24.17 2.34
CA ALA A 128 -29.94 -23.59 1.03
C ALA A 128 -30.47 -22.15 1.09
N ARG A 129 -29.96 -21.34 2.03
CA ARG A 129 -30.37 -19.94 2.19
C ARG A 129 -29.99 -19.10 0.96
N PRO A 130 -30.81 -18.09 0.59
CA PRO A 130 -30.47 -17.17 -0.48
C PRO A 130 -29.13 -16.47 -0.26
N THR A 131 -28.41 -16.22 -1.35
CA THR A 131 -27.14 -15.51 -1.40
C THR A 131 -27.12 -14.59 -2.63
N LEU A 132 -26.17 -13.67 -2.70
CA LEU A 132 -25.84 -13.02 -3.98
C LEU A 132 -25.30 -14.12 -4.92
N ASP A 133 -26.03 -14.38 -6.00
CA ASP A 133 -25.57 -15.25 -7.07
C ASP A 133 -24.93 -14.39 -8.14
N VAL A 134 -23.70 -14.73 -8.54
CA VAL A 134 -22.96 -13.94 -9.54
C VAL A 134 -23.32 -14.46 -10.93
N ALA A 135 -24.43 -13.96 -11.46
CA ALA A 135 -25.01 -14.43 -12.71
C ALA A 135 -24.54 -13.60 -13.92
N ASP A 136 -24.47 -12.28 -13.75
CA ASP A 136 -24.04 -11.34 -14.79
C ASP A 136 -22.90 -10.39 -14.32
N GLU A 137 -22.58 -9.41 -15.17
CA GLU A 137 -21.51 -8.44 -14.95
C GLU A 137 -21.81 -7.48 -13.79
N TYR A 138 -23.08 -7.11 -13.60
CA TYR A 138 -23.49 -6.24 -12.50
C TYR A 138 -23.32 -6.94 -11.16
N ASP A 139 -23.61 -8.24 -11.08
CA ASP A 139 -23.36 -9.00 -9.86
C ASP A 139 -21.85 -9.10 -9.54
N VAL A 140 -21.00 -9.17 -10.57
CA VAL A 140 -19.53 -9.12 -10.40
C VAL A 140 -19.12 -7.75 -9.85
N GLN A 141 -19.67 -6.67 -10.43
CA GLN A 141 -19.43 -5.31 -9.97
C GLN A 141 -19.85 -5.12 -8.51
N ASP A 142 -21.05 -5.56 -8.11
CA ASP A 142 -21.56 -5.44 -6.74
C ASP A 142 -20.63 -6.13 -5.72
N LEU A 143 -20.24 -7.37 -6.02
CA LEU A 143 -19.32 -8.11 -5.13
C LEU A 143 -17.93 -7.47 -5.12
N LEU A 144 -17.42 -7.06 -6.29
CA LEU A 144 -16.10 -6.44 -6.39
C LEU A 144 -16.07 -5.13 -5.61
N HIS A 145 -17.09 -4.28 -5.75
CA HIS A 145 -17.20 -3.02 -5.03
C HIS A 145 -17.12 -3.24 -3.51
N ALA A 146 -17.88 -4.21 -2.99
CA ALA A 146 -17.83 -4.57 -1.56
C ALA A 146 -16.41 -4.96 -1.09
N LEU A 147 -15.62 -5.63 -1.94
CA LEU A 147 -14.24 -5.99 -1.63
C LEU A 147 -13.27 -4.80 -1.73
N LEU A 148 -13.51 -3.88 -2.67
CA LEU A 148 -12.70 -2.68 -2.85
C LEU A 148 -12.83 -1.73 -1.65
N ILE A 149 -14.03 -1.60 -1.07
CA ILE A 149 -14.30 -0.74 0.11
C ILE A 149 -13.39 -1.10 1.31
N LEU A 150 -12.90 -2.33 1.39
CA LEU A 150 -11.97 -2.75 2.45
C LEU A 150 -10.58 -2.08 2.36
N HIS A 151 -10.24 -1.53 1.20
CA HIS A 151 -8.87 -1.11 0.86
C HIS A 151 -8.77 0.30 0.29
N PHE A 152 -9.86 0.87 -0.23
CA PHE A 152 -9.87 2.15 -0.93
C PHE A 152 -10.95 3.07 -0.38
N GLU A 153 -10.62 4.35 -0.17
CA GLU A 153 -11.52 5.35 0.44
C GLU A 153 -12.38 6.08 -0.61
N ASP A 154 -11.78 6.60 -1.70
CA ASP A 154 -12.49 7.26 -2.82
C ASP A 154 -12.65 6.29 -4.02
N ILE A 155 -13.71 5.48 -3.96
CA ILE A 155 -14.17 4.62 -5.05
C ILE A 155 -15.37 5.30 -5.71
N ARG A 156 -15.19 5.73 -6.95
CA ARG A 156 -16.28 6.33 -7.74
C ARG A 156 -16.83 5.27 -8.67
N ALA A 157 -17.93 4.68 -8.25
CA ALA A 157 -18.76 3.90 -9.15
C ALA A 157 -19.48 4.85 -10.11
N GLU A 158 -19.57 4.49 -11.39
CA GLU A 158 -20.51 5.11 -12.32
C GLU A 158 -20.23 6.57 -12.73
N GLU A 159 -18.98 7.04 -12.64
CA GLU A 159 -18.62 8.40 -13.09
C GLU A 159 -18.64 8.48 -14.62
N TRP A 160 -19.25 9.55 -15.15
CA TRP A 160 -19.38 9.78 -16.59
C TRP A 160 -18.06 10.27 -17.18
N THR A 161 -17.58 9.60 -18.23
CA THR A 161 -16.41 10.07 -18.99
C THR A 161 -16.75 11.33 -19.79
N PRO A 162 -15.82 12.29 -19.99
CA PRO A 162 -15.95 13.32 -21.02
C PRO A 162 -16.27 12.67 -22.37
N SER A 163 -17.17 13.26 -23.16
CA SER A 163 -17.68 12.62 -24.38
C SER A 163 -16.55 12.23 -25.34
N TYR A 164 -16.39 10.94 -25.63
CA TYR A 164 -15.57 10.45 -26.73
C TYR A 164 -16.49 10.09 -27.91
N ALA A 165 -16.23 10.67 -29.08
CA ALA A 165 -17.03 10.47 -30.29
C ALA A 165 -18.56 10.64 -30.11
N GLY A 166 -18.99 11.52 -29.20
CA GLY A 166 -20.40 11.80 -28.93
C GLY A 166 -21.14 10.78 -28.06
N LYS A 167 -20.44 9.77 -27.51
CA LYS A 167 -21.02 8.82 -26.54
C LYS A 167 -20.45 9.08 -25.15
N CYS A 168 -21.33 9.44 -24.22
CA CYS A 168 -21.00 9.41 -22.79
C CYS A 168 -21.04 7.95 -22.35
N CYS A 169 -19.97 7.43 -21.76
CA CYS A 169 -19.93 6.07 -21.26
C CYS A 169 -19.70 6.10 -19.74
N ARG A 170 -20.30 5.12 -19.07
CA ARG A 170 -20.26 4.97 -17.63
C ARG A 170 -19.07 4.08 -17.30
N MET A 171 -18.18 4.54 -16.43
CA MET A 171 -17.09 3.71 -15.91
C MET A 171 -17.63 2.80 -14.81
N ASP A 172 -17.13 1.57 -14.73
CA ASP A 172 -17.51 0.68 -13.64
C ASP A 172 -16.95 1.19 -12.31
N PHE A 173 -15.62 1.35 -12.21
CA PHE A 173 -14.98 1.94 -11.04
C PHE A 173 -13.80 2.85 -11.39
N LEU A 174 -13.74 4.03 -10.76
CA LEU A 174 -12.54 4.85 -10.68
C LEU A 174 -12.04 4.91 -9.23
N LEU A 175 -10.83 4.41 -8.99
CA LEU A 175 -10.09 4.59 -7.74
C LEU A 175 -9.36 5.93 -7.82
N LYS A 176 -10.00 6.99 -7.34
CA LYS A 176 -9.64 8.38 -7.68
C LYS A 176 -8.23 8.76 -7.22
N ASP A 177 -7.86 8.39 -6.00
CA ASP A 177 -6.55 8.70 -5.41
C ASP A 177 -5.37 8.05 -6.15
N TYR A 178 -5.66 6.96 -6.87
CA TYR A 178 -4.67 6.15 -7.57
C TYR A 178 -4.74 6.30 -9.09
N LYS A 179 -5.75 7.02 -9.61
CA LYS A 179 -6.02 7.16 -11.06
C LYS A 179 -6.10 5.81 -11.79
N ILE A 180 -6.67 4.83 -11.11
CA ILE A 180 -6.90 3.48 -11.63
C ILE A 180 -8.38 3.37 -12.01
N VAL A 181 -8.64 3.08 -13.28
CA VAL A 181 -9.97 2.66 -13.74
C VAL A 181 -10.01 1.13 -13.76
N ILE A 182 -11.08 0.55 -13.24
CA ILE A 182 -11.34 -0.88 -13.32
C ILE A 182 -12.57 -1.05 -14.23
N GLU A 183 -12.39 -1.79 -15.33
CA GLU A 183 -13.47 -2.22 -16.22
C GLU A 183 -13.74 -3.70 -15.94
N VAL A 184 -15.00 -4.06 -15.69
CA VAL A 184 -15.42 -5.41 -15.32
C VAL A 184 -16.13 -6.04 -16.51
N LYS A 185 -15.86 -7.32 -16.77
CA LYS A 185 -16.62 -8.13 -17.73
C LYS A 185 -16.95 -9.48 -17.11
N LYS A 186 -18.12 -10.03 -17.44
CA LYS A 186 -18.42 -11.44 -17.18
C LYS A 186 -18.68 -12.17 -18.48
N THR A 187 -17.95 -13.26 -18.73
CA THR A 187 -18.20 -14.06 -19.92
C THR A 187 -19.57 -14.73 -19.85
N ARG A 188 -20.13 -14.98 -21.03
CA ARG A 188 -21.35 -15.74 -21.22
C ARG A 188 -21.33 -16.37 -22.61
N ARG A 189 -22.32 -17.21 -22.92
CA ARG A 189 -22.42 -17.87 -24.23
C ARG A 189 -22.30 -16.93 -25.44
N SER A 190 -22.82 -15.71 -25.32
CA SER A 190 -22.76 -14.68 -26.37
C SER A 190 -21.54 -13.76 -26.28
N LEU A 191 -20.72 -13.87 -25.24
CA LEU A 191 -19.55 -13.03 -24.96
C LEU A 191 -18.34 -13.94 -24.66
N ASN A 192 -17.80 -14.52 -25.73
CA ASN A 192 -16.64 -15.40 -25.72
C ASN A 192 -15.33 -14.62 -25.99
N ALA A 193 -14.21 -15.34 -26.07
CA ALA A 193 -12.87 -14.79 -26.30
C ALA A 193 -12.79 -13.69 -27.37
N SER A 194 -13.42 -13.89 -28.54
CA SER A 194 -13.35 -12.90 -29.63
C SER A 194 -14.12 -11.64 -29.31
N GLN A 195 -15.30 -11.76 -28.69
CA GLN A 195 -16.11 -10.58 -28.36
C GLN A 195 -15.52 -9.82 -27.18
N ILE A 196 -15.01 -10.53 -26.15
CA ILE A 196 -14.25 -9.92 -25.05
C ILE A 196 -13.05 -9.14 -25.59
N GLY A 197 -12.26 -9.73 -26.49
CA GLY A 197 -11.12 -9.04 -27.07
C GLY A 197 -11.51 -7.73 -27.78
N SER A 198 -12.57 -7.77 -28.59
CA SER A 198 -13.07 -6.56 -29.27
C SER A 198 -13.57 -5.50 -28.30
N GLU A 199 -14.39 -5.88 -27.31
CA GLU A 199 -14.91 -4.92 -26.32
C GLU A 199 -13.76 -4.28 -25.52
N LEU A 200 -12.79 -5.08 -25.06
CA LEU A 200 -11.65 -4.56 -24.31
C LEU A 200 -10.79 -3.60 -25.14
N ILE A 201 -10.64 -3.81 -26.45
CA ILE A 201 -9.94 -2.86 -27.34
C ILE A 201 -10.69 -1.53 -27.41
N GLU A 202 -12.02 -1.57 -27.52
CA GLU A 202 -12.86 -0.36 -27.50
C GLU A 202 -12.75 0.36 -26.16
N ASP A 203 -12.75 -0.37 -25.04
CA ASP A 203 -12.59 0.18 -23.70
C ASP A 203 -11.20 0.83 -23.52
N ILE A 204 -10.12 0.16 -23.93
CA ILE A 204 -8.75 0.69 -23.90
C ILE A 204 -8.67 2.00 -24.70
N SER A 205 -9.18 2.02 -25.93
CA SER A 205 -9.16 3.23 -26.77
C SER A 205 -9.99 4.37 -26.18
N ARG A 206 -11.07 4.05 -25.45
CA ARG A 206 -11.93 5.04 -24.81
C ARG A 206 -11.26 5.65 -23.58
N TYR A 207 -10.60 4.85 -22.76
CA TYR A 207 -9.97 5.32 -21.52
C TYR A 207 -8.62 5.99 -21.72
N SER A 208 -7.93 5.72 -22.83
CA SER A 208 -6.62 6.35 -23.12
C SER A 208 -6.65 7.88 -23.23
N VAL A 209 -7.84 8.46 -23.37
CA VAL A 209 -8.05 9.92 -23.42
C VAL A 209 -8.60 10.51 -22.11
N HIS A 210 -8.87 9.68 -21.09
CA HIS A 210 -9.45 10.15 -19.83
C HIS A 210 -8.38 10.80 -18.94
N PRO A 211 -8.58 12.03 -18.45
CA PRO A 211 -7.53 12.78 -17.74
C PRO A 211 -7.13 12.15 -16.39
N ASP A 212 -8.03 11.37 -15.79
CA ASP A 212 -7.79 10.68 -14.51
C ASP A 212 -7.55 9.17 -14.66
N CYS A 213 -7.23 8.69 -15.88
CA CYS A 213 -6.88 7.29 -16.11
C CYS A 213 -5.40 7.16 -16.45
N GLU A 214 -4.58 6.92 -15.43
CA GLU A 214 -3.16 6.56 -15.63
C GLU A 214 -2.99 5.05 -15.76
N THR A 215 -3.89 4.27 -15.14
CA THR A 215 -3.91 2.81 -15.27
C THR A 215 -5.35 2.35 -15.54
N LEU A 216 -5.52 1.52 -16.57
CA LEU A 216 -6.73 0.77 -16.84
C LEU A 216 -6.50 -0.70 -16.48
N ILE A 217 -7.39 -1.24 -15.66
CA ILE A 217 -7.40 -2.65 -15.29
C ILE A 217 -8.68 -3.27 -15.80
N CYS A 218 -8.58 -4.23 -16.71
CA CYS A 218 -9.72 -5.00 -17.19
C CYS A 218 -9.82 -6.31 -16.43
N PHE A 219 -10.87 -6.50 -15.64
CA PHE A 219 -11.13 -7.73 -14.91
C PHE A 219 -12.26 -8.53 -15.59
N VAL A 220 -11.91 -9.67 -16.19
CA VAL A 220 -12.85 -10.59 -16.83
C VAL A 220 -13.05 -11.82 -15.95
N TYR A 221 -14.29 -12.00 -15.49
CA TYR A 221 -14.73 -13.18 -14.75
C TYR A 221 -15.29 -14.23 -15.72
N ASP A 222 -14.61 -15.37 -15.84
CA ASP A 222 -14.93 -16.50 -16.72
C ASP A 222 -15.14 -17.82 -15.95
N PRO A 223 -16.19 -17.91 -15.11
CA PRO A 223 -16.43 -19.08 -14.27
C PRO A 223 -16.78 -20.36 -15.03
N GLU A 224 -17.25 -20.24 -16.27
CA GLU A 224 -17.61 -21.38 -17.11
C GLU A 224 -16.52 -21.76 -18.13
N GLY A 225 -15.44 -21.00 -18.25
CA GLY A 225 -14.32 -21.30 -19.15
C GLY A 225 -14.63 -21.09 -20.64
N TYR A 226 -15.39 -20.04 -20.99
CA TYR A 226 -15.64 -19.66 -22.38
C TYR A 226 -14.39 -19.17 -23.11
N ILE A 227 -13.33 -18.78 -22.39
CA ILE A 227 -12.05 -18.37 -22.94
C ILE A 227 -11.04 -19.51 -22.77
N ALA A 228 -10.75 -20.21 -23.87
CA ALA A 228 -9.84 -21.37 -23.84
C ALA A 228 -8.37 -21.01 -23.50
N ASN A 229 -7.89 -19.84 -23.95
CA ASN A 229 -6.53 -19.36 -23.69
C ASN A 229 -6.54 -17.96 -23.07
N PRO A 230 -6.89 -17.83 -21.77
CA PRO A 230 -6.97 -16.53 -21.12
C PRO A 230 -5.61 -15.82 -21.10
N LYS A 231 -4.52 -16.56 -20.91
CA LYS A 231 -3.15 -16.02 -20.91
C LYS A 231 -2.72 -15.39 -22.24
N GLY A 232 -3.28 -15.86 -23.36
CA GLY A 232 -3.06 -15.22 -24.66
C GLY A 232 -3.64 -13.80 -24.68
N ILE A 233 -4.94 -13.68 -24.38
CA ILE A 233 -5.63 -12.38 -24.35
C ILE A 233 -5.00 -11.43 -23.33
N GLU A 234 -4.66 -11.93 -22.13
CA GLU A 234 -3.99 -11.12 -21.10
C GLU A 234 -2.70 -10.49 -21.64
N LYS A 235 -1.86 -11.27 -22.34
CA LYS A 235 -0.58 -10.80 -22.89
C LYS A 235 -0.75 -9.87 -24.10
N ASP A 236 -1.71 -10.17 -24.97
CA ASP A 236 -1.92 -9.41 -26.20
C ASP A 236 -2.47 -8.00 -25.92
N LEU A 237 -3.25 -7.85 -24.84
CA LEU A 237 -3.92 -6.59 -24.47
C LEU A 237 -3.26 -5.84 -23.32
N SER A 238 -2.50 -6.50 -22.43
CA SER A 238 -1.77 -5.79 -21.36
C SER A 238 -0.54 -5.09 -21.92
N ARG A 239 -0.62 -3.77 -22.05
CA ARG A 239 0.43 -2.93 -22.67
C ARG A 239 0.33 -1.49 -22.20
N ALA A 240 1.33 -0.67 -22.52
CA ALA A 240 1.19 0.78 -22.42
C ALA A 240 0.47 1.31 -23.68
N GLU A 241 -0.55 2.14 -23.49
CA GLU A 241 -1.28 2.86 -24.53
C GLU A 241 -1.08 4.37 -24.31
N GLY A 242 -0.08 4.93 -24.99
CA GLY A 242 0.35 6.31 -24.74
C GLY A 242 0.92 6.50 -23.32
N LYS A 243 0.20 7.24 -22.47
CA LYS A 243 0.56 7.47 -21.05
C LYS A 243 -0.17 6.54 -20.08
N MET A 244 -1.13 5.76 -20.57
CA MET A 244 -1.95 4.87 -19.76
C MET A 244 -1.36 3.46 -19.75
N ALA A 245 -1.21 2.86 -18.58
CA ALA A 245 -0.87 1.45 -18.44
C ALA A 245 -2.14 0.59 -18.50
N VAL A 246 -2.15 -0.47 -19.31
CA VAL A 246 -3.26 -1.42 -19.40
C VAL A 246 -2.84 -2.77 -18.82
N THR A 247 -3.65 -3.31 -17.91
CA THR A 247 -3.48 -4.68 -17.39
C THR A 247 -4.79 -5.44 -17.50
N VAL A 248 -4.75 -6.65 -18.04
CA VAL A 248 -5.92 -7.51 -18.19
C VAL A 248 -5.78 -8.74 -17.28
N PHE A 249 -6.82 -9.01 -16.50
CA PHE A 249 -6.94 -10.17 -15.63
C PHE A 249 -8.15 -11.00 -16.05
N ILE A 250 -7.92 -12.24 -16.46
CA ILE A 250 -8.98 -13.20 -16.75
C ILE A 250 -8.92 -14.31 -15.70
N ARG A 251 -9.98 -14.46 -14.91
CA ARG A 251 -10.04 -15.43 -13.80
C ARG A 251 -11.32 -16.27 -13.89
N PRO A 252 -11.30 -17.54 -13.43
CA PRO A 252 -12.52 -18.30 -13.21
C PRO A 252 -13.45 -17.57 -12.25
#